data_AF-A0A7J4YRT5-F1
#
_entry.id   AF-A0A7J4YRT5-F1
#
_cell.length_a   1.000
_cell.length_b   1.000
_cell.length_c   1.000
_cell.angle_alpha   90.00
_cell.angle_beta   90.00
_cell.angle_gamma   90.00
#
_symmetry.space_group_name_H-M   'P 1'
#
loop_
_entity.id
_entity.type
_entity.pdbx_description
1 polymer ?
#
loop_
_entity_poly.entity_id
_entity_poly.type
_entity_poly.pdbx_seq_one_letter_code
_entity_poly.pdbx_strand_id
1 'polypeptide(L)'
;MRKFYTLLLLMAVSCSIFAQDRLSLFISRANKYASVELSDYRKRLCVEYNTRGSLLDDYYRQCGRDWGNVGLALEIARTSGKHMRDICHYYKRYRKWNRVLIEIGIRPGSHYYNPFYDRIDFHSRYWHKHYCSYCDHHDRYHHKKYKKYRRHKWDDDDDDDDDWDDDDD
;
A
#
# COMPACT_ATOMS: atom_id res chain seq x y z
N MET A 1 -39.30 11.97 12.26
CA MET A 1 -38.30 11.06 12.86
C MET A 1 -37.71 10.06 11.87
N ARG A 2 -38.50 9.20 11.17
CA ARG A 2 -37.96 8.19 10.22
C ARG A 2 -37.02 8.75 9.14
N LYS A 3 -37.33 9.92 8.57
CA LYS A 3 -36.50 10.59 7.53
C LYS A 3 -35.11 11.03 8.04
N PHE A 4 -34.99 11.40 9.30
CA PHE A 4 -33.70 11.76 9.92
C PHE A 4 -32.84 10.52 10.16
N TYR A 5 -33.44 9.42 10.62
CA TYR A 5 -32.73 8.15 10.78
C TYR A 5 -32.25 7.57 9.45
N THR A 6 -33.03 7.70 8.37
CA THR A 6 -32.60 7.26 7.04
C THR A 6 -31.46 8.11 6.48
N LEU A 7 -31.47 9.44 6.71
CA LEU A 7 -30.37 10.33 6.31
C LEU A 7 -29.08 10.06 7.10
N LEU A 8 -29.18 9.85 8.41
CA LEU A 8 -28.04 9.46 9.25
C LEU A 8 -27.47 8.10 8.85
N LEU A 9 -28.34 7.13 8.52
CA LEU A 9 -27.94 5.82 8.04
C LEU A 9 -27.21 5.92 6.69
N LEU A 10 -27.74 6.70 5.75
CA LEU A 10 -27.12 6.91 4.44
C LEU A 10 -25.76 7.62 4.54
N MET A 11 -25.64 8.63 5.41
CA MET A 11 -24.36 9.29 5.72
C MET A 11 -23.35 8.32 6.33
N ALA A 12 -23.77 7.46 7.27
CA ALA A 12 -22.88 6.47 7.88
C ALA A 12 -22.40 5.41 6.86
N VAL A 13 -23.27 4.98 5.94
CA VAL A 13 -22.93 4.01 4.89
C VAL A 13 -21.97 4.64 3.86
N SER A 14 -22.23 5.86 3.39
CA SER A 14 -21.35 6.53 2.43
C SER A 14 -19.97 6.84 3.01
N CYS A 15 -19.88 7.25 4.27
CA CYS A 15 -18.60 7.42 4.96
C CYS A 15 -17.80 6.11 5.07
N SER A 16 -18.49 4.97 5.24
CA SER A 16 -17.82 3.67 5.38
C SER A 16 -17.23 3.16 4.07
N ILE A 17 -17.93 3.38 2.94
CA ILE A 17 -17.45 3.00 1.61
C ILE A 17 -16.22 3.84 1.23
N PHE A 18 -16.34 5.17 1.34
CA PHE A 18 -15.25 6.09 0.98
C PHE A 18 -13.99 5.88 1.83
N ALA A 19 -14.16 5.62 3.13
CA ALA A 19 -13.08 5.27 4.03
C ALA A 19 -12.37 3.95 3.63
N GLN A 20 -13.15 2.94 3.25
CA GLN A 20 -12.62 1.64 2.83
C GLN A 20 -11.74 1.77 1.58
N ASP A 21 -12.16 2.61 0.63
CA ASP A 21 -11.45 2.83 -0.62
C ASP A 21 -10.08 3.49 -0.41
N ARG A 22 -9.97 4.39 0.57
CA ARG A 22 -8.70 5.03 0.91
C ARG A 22 -7.72 4.08 1.59
N LEU A 23 -8.21 3.24 2.50
CA LEU A 23 -7.38 2.24 3.17
C LEU A 23 -6.90 1.16 2.20
N SER A 24 -7.78 0.66 1.32
CA SER A 24 -7.42 -0.33 0.31
C SER A 24 -6.42 0.23 -0.70
N LEU A 25 -6.60 1.49 -1.13
CA LEU A 25 -5.66 2.17 -2.02
C LEU A 25 -4.29 2.37 -1.37
N PHE A 26 -4.25 2.76 -0.10
CA PHE A 26 -3.00 2.83 0.67
C PHE A 26 -2.28 1.48 0.71
N ILE A 27 -3.00 0.42 1.11
CA ILE A 27 -2.43 -0.93 1.20
C ILE A 27 -1.87 -1.38 -0.15
N SER A 28 -2.65 -1.18 -1.23
CA SER A 28 -2.23 -1.55 -2.58
C SER A 28 -0.94 -0.84 -3.00
N ARG A 29 -0.85 0.48 -2.80
CA ARG A 29 0.34 1.26 -3.18
C ARG A 29 1.55 0.94 -2.31
N ALA A 30 1.35 0.73 -1.02
CA ALA A 30 2.39 0.28 -0.12
C ALA A 30 2.93 -1.09 -0.55
N ASN A 31 2.05 -2.05 -0.86
CA ASN A 31 2.45 -3.38 -1.34
C ASN A 31 3.17 -3.34 -2.68
N LYS A 32 2.70 -2.54 -3.64
CA LYS A 32 3.38 -2.35 -4.94
C LYS A 32 4.80 -1.83 -4.76
N TYR A 33 5.01 -0.89 -3.85
CA TYR A 33 6.36 -0.39 -3.61
C TYR A 33 7.22 -1.40 -2.83
N ALA A 34 6.65 -2.02 -1.79
CA ALA A 34 7.34 -3.05 -1.01
C ALA A 34 7.74 -4.28 -1.86
N SER A 35 6.98 -4.61 -2.92
CA SER A 35 7.32 -5.72 -3.82
C SER A 35 8.52 -5.44 -4.71
N VAL A 36 8.86 -4.18 -4.98
CA VAL A 36 10.01 -3.81 -5.81
C VAL A 36 11.22 -3.39 -4.99
N GLU A 37 11.02 -2.77 -3.82
CA GLU A 37 12.09 -2.19 -2.99
C GLU A 37 11.83 -2.41 -1.49
N LEU A 38 11.76 -3.68 -1.08
CA LEU A 38 11.39 -4.02 0.30
C LEU A 38 12.35 -3.44 1.36
N SER A 39 13.64 -3.44 1.07
CA SER A 39 14.67 -2.94 2.01
C SER A 39 14.46 -1.45 2.31
N ASP A 40 14.28 -0.64 1.27
CA ASP A 40 14.04 0.79 1.43
C ASP A 40 12.66 1.07 2.06
N TYR A 41 11.63 0.32 1.67
CA TYR A 41 10.32 0.40 2.31
C TYR A 41 10.41 0.15 3.83
N ARG A 42 11.08 -0.93 4.27
CA ARG A 42 11.30 -1.24 5.68
C ARG A 42 12.07 -0.14 6.40
N LYS A 43 13.13 0.40 5.77
CA LYS A 43 13.93 1.50 6.32
C LYS A 43 13.06 2.74 6.57
N ARG A 44 12.21 3.10 5.61
CA ARG A 44 11.30 4.24 5.74
C ARG A 44 10.27 4.04 6.84
N LEU A 45 9.71 2.83 6.99
CA LEU A 45 8.82 2.52 8.11
C LEU A 45 9.53 2.68 9.46
N CYS A 46 10.78 2.23 9.57
CA CYS A 46 11.57 2.39 10.79
C CYS A 46 11.76 3.86 11.18
N VAL A 47 12.11 4.69 10.20
CA VAL A 47 12.34 6.13 10.41
C VAL A 47 11.03 6.86 10.74
N GLU A 48 9.98 6.68 9.93
CA GLU A 48 8.72 7.42 10.07
C GLU A 48 8.04 7.10 11.41
N TYR A 49 8.01 5.82 11.80
CA TYR A 49 7.29 5.36 12.99
C TYR A 49 8.19 5.11 14.20
N ASN A 50 9.47 5.49 14.12
CA ASN A 50 10.47 5.25 15.18
C ASN A 50 10.44 3.80 15.70
N THR A 51 10.40 2.83 14.76
CA THR A 51 10.36 1.40 15.09
C THR A 51 11.66 0.72 14.70
N ARG A 52 12.01 -0.36 15.40
CA ARG A 52 13.19 -1.17 15.09
C ARG A 52 12.90 -2.09 13.92
N GLY A 53 13.88 -2.26 13.02
CA GLY A 53 13.76 -3.14 11.86
C GLY A 53 13.50 -4.61 12.21
N SER A 54 13.98 -5.07 13.37
CA SER A 54 13.75 -6.42 13.89
C SER A 54 12.30 -6.68 14.31
N LEU A 55 11.54 -5.65 14.68
CA LEU A 55 10.12 -5.78 15.03
C LEU A 55 9.22 -5.89 13.80
N LEU A 56 9.68 -5.41 12.64
CA LEU A 56 8.88 -5.38 11.42
C LEU A 56 8.51 -6.78 10.93
N ASP A 57 9.39 -7.77 11.11
CA ASP A 57 9.10 -9.15 10.70
C ASP A 57 7.99 -9.77 11.56
N ASP A 58 7.95 -9.44 12.85
CA ASP A 58 6.86 -9.85 13.73
C ASP A 58 5.56 -9.14 13.38
N TYR A 59 5.61 -7.85 13.05
CA TYR A 59 4.43 -7.13 12.57
C TYR A 59 3.92 -7.70 11.26
N TYR A 60 4.81 -8.04 10.32
CA TYR A 60 4.46 -8.67 9.05
C TYR A 60 3.70 -9.98 9.28
N ARG A 61 4.21 -10.87 10.13
CA ARG A 61 3.51 -12.13 10.48
C ARG A 61 2.15 -11.87 11.11
N GLN A 62 2.05 -10.87 12.00
CA GLN A 62 0.82 -10.58 12.74
C GLN A 62 -0.24 -9.83 11.92
N CYS A 63 0.19 -9.05 10.93
CA CYS A 63 -0.65 -8.28 10.03
C CYS A 63 -1.00 -9.04 8.73
N GLY A 64 -1.00 -10.38 8.79
CA GLY A 64 -1.46 -11.23 7.69
C GLY A 64 -0.45 -11.42 6.57
N ARG A 65 0.86 -11.25 6.85
CA ARG A 65 1.95 -11.36 5.86
C ARG A 65 1.78 -10.38 4.69
N ASP A 66 1.38 -9.16 5.02
CA ASP A 66 1.13 -8.08 4.06
C ASP A 66 1.80 -6.80 4.56
N TRP A 67 2.68 -6.22 3.72
CA TRP A 67 3.48 -5.06 4.09
C TRP A 67 2.65 -3.77 4.15
N GLY A 68 1.64 -3.64 3.30
CA GLY A 68 0.66 -2.55 3.36
C GLY A 68 -0.15 -2.57 4.65
N ASN A 69 -0.52 -3.76 5.15
CA ASN A 69 -1.15 -3.94 6.45
C ASN A 69 -0.20 -3.58 7.61
N VAL A 70 1.11 -3.84 7.49
CA VAL A 70 2.11 -3.37 8.48
C VAL A 70 2.16 -1.84 8.50
N GLY A 71 2.28 -1.21 7.32
CA GLY A 71 2.29 0.25 7.20
C GLY A 71 1.03 0.90 7.77
N LEU A 72 -0.15 0.31 7.49
CA LEU A 72 -1.42 0.79 8.00
C LEU A 72 -1.52 0.62 9.53
N ALA A 73 -1.10 -0.53 10.06
CA ALA A 73 -1.12 -0.78 11.50
C ALA A 73 -0.20 0.18 12.26
N LEU A 74 0.97 0.53 11.71
CA LEU A 74 1.86 1.54 12.29
C LEU A 74 1.24 2.93 12.31
N GLU A 75 0.54 3.33 11.23
CA GLU A 75 -0.17 4.61 11.19
C GLU A 75 -1.33 4.67 12.19
N ILE A 76 -2.05 3.56 12.36
CA ILE A 76 -3.09 3.42 13.39
C ILE A 76 -2.48 3.52 14.80
N ALA A 77 -1.38 2.81 15.06
CA ALA A 77 -0.67 2.85 16.34
C ALA A 77 -0.23 4.28 16.68
N ARG A 78 0.39 4.97 15.71
CA ARG A 78 0.82 6.36 15.87
C ARG A 78 -0.34 7.30 16.15
N THR A 79 -1.41 7.22 15.36
CA THR A 79 -2.58 8.09 15.49
C THR A 79 -3.30 7.90 16.81
N SER A 80 -3.49 6.64 17.22
CA SER A 80 -4.25 6.31 18.43
C SER A 80 -3.42 6.32 19.71
N GLY A 81 -2.09 6.39 19.61
CA GLY A 81 -1.17 6.19 20.73
C GLY A 81 -1.17 4.78 21.31
N LYS A 82 -1.85 3.81 20.68
CA LYS A 82 -1.90 2.43 21.15
C LYS A 82 -0.67 1.65 20.75
N HIS A 83 -0.32 0.65 21.57
CA HIS A 83 0.81 -0.21 21.29
C HIS A 83 0.53 -1.10 20.06
N MET A 84 1.53 -1.31 19.20
CA MET A 84 1.39 -2.10 17.97
C MET A 84 0.85 -3.51 18.22
N ARG A 85 1.22 -4.13 19.35
CA ARG A 85 0.68 -5.42 19.80
C ARG A 85 -0.85 -5.41 19.89
N ASP A 86 -1.43 -4.34 20.40
CA ASP A 86 -2.89 -4.21 20.56
C ASP A 86 -3.55 -4.03 19.19
N ILE A 87 -2.93 -3.24 18.30
CA ILE A 87 -3.39 -3.08 16.91
C ILE A 87 -3.41 -4.44 16.20
N CYS A 88 -2.34 -5.21 16.31
CA CYS A 88 -2.25 -6.56 15.75
C CYS A 88 -3.32 -7.50 16.35
N HIS A 89 -3.62 -7.38 17.65
CA HIS A 89 -4.69 -8.16 18.28
C HIS A 89 -6.07 -7.81 17.70
N TYR A 90 -6.37 -6.51 17.56
CA TYR A 90 -7.61 -6.05 16.93
C TYR A 90 -7.72 -6.51 15.48
N TYR A 91 -6.63 -6.43 14.71
CA TYR A 91 -6.61 -6.90 13.32
C TYR A 91 -6.88 -8.40 13.24
N LYS A 92 -6.22 -9.22 14.07
CA LYS A 92 -6.45 -10.68 14.10
C LYS A 92 -7.91 -11.02 14.40
N ARG A 93 -8.55 -10.28 15.31
CA ARG A 93 -9.94 -10.47 15.71
C ARG A 93 -10.92 -10.13 14.60
N TYR A 94 -10.76 -8.98 13.94
CA TYR A 94 -11.79 -8.48 13.02
C TYR A 94 -11.48 -8.69 11.54
N ARG A 95 -10.20 -8.76 11.15
CA ARG A 95 -9.71 -8.82 9.77
C ARG A 95 -10.20 -7.70 8.84
N LYS A 96 -10.85 -6.67 9.40
CA LYS A 96 -11.44 -5.53 8.68
C LYS A 96 -10.96 -4.24 9.31
N TRP A 97 -10.14 -3.48 8.59
CA TRP A 97 -9.54 -2.25 9.11
C TRP A 97 -10.55 -1.21 9.56
N ASN A 98 -11.65 -1.02 8.83
CA ASN A 98 -12.73 -0.12 9.25
C ASN A 98 -13.29 -0.47 10.64
N ARG A 99 -13.43 -1.77 10.95
CA ARG A 99 -13.88 -2.20 12.27
C ARG A 99 -12.81 -1.92 13.33
N VAL A 100 -11.54 -2.19 13.02
CA VAL A 100 -10.40 -1.91 13.90
C VAL A 100 -10.34 -0.42 14.25
N LEU A 101 -10.49 0.48 13.27
CA LEU A 101 -10.49 1.94 13.49
C LEU A 101 -11.59 2.39 14.46
N ILE A 102 -12.81 1.88 14.28
CA ILE A 102 -13.95 2.21 15.16
C ILE A 102 -13.67 1.77 16.60
N GLU A 103 -13.19 0.55 16.79
CA GLU A 103 -12.90 -0.03 18.12
C GLU A 103 -11.73 0.68 18.83
N ILE A 104 -10.80 1.21 18.04
CA ILE A 104 -9.66 1.98 18.55
C ILE A 104 -10.05 3.44 18.89
N GLY A 105 -11.14 3.94 18.31
CA GLY A 105 -11.62 5.31 18.51
C GLY A 105 -11.31 6.27 17.36
N ILE A 106 -10.73 5.81 16.26
CA ILE A 106 -10.55 6.57 15.01
C ILE A 106 -11.85 6.46 14.21
N ARG A 107 -12.90 7.12 14.68
CA ARG A 107 -14.26 7.07 14.09
C ARG A 107 -14.69 8.43 13.57
N PRO A 108 -15.63 8.50 12.60
CA PRO A 108 -16.17 9.77 12.13
C PRO A 108 -16.61 10.67 13.31
N GLY A 109 -16.23 11.94 13.25
CA GLY A 109 -16.48 12.91 14.32
C GLY A 109 -15.50 12.89 15.49
N SER A 110 -14.56 11.93 15.55
CA SER A 110 -13.43 11.99 16.49
C SER A 110 -12.37 12.99 16.01
N HIS A 111 -11.61 13.56 16.95
CA HIS A 111 -10.50 14.45 16.62
C HIS A 111 -9.35 13.74 15.86
N TYR A 112 -9.30 12.40 15.93
CA TYR A 112 -8.32 11.59 15.20
C TYR A 112 -8.69 11.34 13.74
N TYR A 113 -9.97 11.43 13.37
CA TYR A 113 -10.46 10.91 12.09
C TYR A 113 -9.87 11.64 10.88
N ASN A 114 -9.99 12.97 10.81
CA ASN A 114 -9.47 13.73 9.68
C ASN A 114 -7.93 13.66 9.61
N PRO A 115 -7.17 13.92 10.70
CA PRO A 115 -5.72 13.83 10.66
C PRO A 115 -5.18 12.45 10.26
N PHE A 116 -5.82 11.38 10.72
CA PHE A 116 -5.46 10.01 10.32
C PHE A 116 -5.55 9.83 8.81
N TYR A 117 -6.69 10.20 8.25
CA TYR A 117 -6.97 10.02 6.84
C TYR A 117 -6.12 10.94 5.96
N ASP A 118 -5.80 12.15 6.41
CA ASP A 118 -4.84 13.03 5.71
C ASP A 118 -3.45 12.40 5.62
N ARG A 119 -2.99 11.74 6.71
CA ARG A 119 -1.73 10.98 6.72
C ARG A 119 -1.79 9.75 5.83
N ILE A 120 -2.92 9.02 5.82
CA ILE A 120 -3.13 7.88 4.91
C ILE A 120 -3.01 8.32 3.45
N ASP A 121 -3.63 9.43 3.06
CA ASP A 121 -3.56 9.91 1.68
C ASP A 121 -2.17 10.44 1.32
N PHE A 122 -1.51 11.13 2.26
CA PHE A 122 -0.14 11.58 2.08
C PHE A 122 0.81 10.39 1.83
N HIS A 123 0.80 9.39 2.72
CA HIS A 123 1.66 8.22 2.59
C HIS A 123 1.26 7.34 1.39
N SER A 124 -0.02 7.23 1.07
CA SER A 124 -0.48 6.53 -0.14
C SER A 124 0.13 7.14 -1.41
N ARG A 125 0.05 8.47 -1.57
CA ARG A 125 0.67 9.18 -2.70
C ARG A 125 2.20 9.05 -2.69
N TYR A 126 2.80 9.09 -1.50
CA TYR A 126 4.23 8.91 -1.33
C TYR A 126 4.70 7.54 -1.85
N TRP A 127 4.09 6.44 -1.40
CA TRP A 127 4.43 5.09 -1.88
C TRP A 127 4.24 4.95 -3.39
N HIS A 128 3.17 5.52 -3.91
CA HIS A 128 2.93 5.51 -5.35
C HIS A 128 4.03 6.24 -6.14
N LYS A 129 4.44 7.43 -5.68
CA LYS A 129 5.53 8.19 -6.30
C LYS A 129 6.85 7.41 -6.29
N HIS A 130 7.16 6.75 -5.17
CA HIS A 130 8.36 5.94 -5.04
C HIS A 130 8.34 4.72 -5.97
N TYR A 131 7.18 4.04 -6.08
CA TYR A 131 6.98 2.96 -7.04
C TYR A 131 7.15 3.43 -8.49
N CYS A 132 6.46 4.51 -8.90
CA CYS A 132 6.59 5.04 -10.25
C CYS A 132 8.03 5.47 -10.55
N SER A 133 8.69 6.13 -9.60
CA SER A 133 10.10 6.47 -9.74
C SER A 133 10.96 5.22 -9.93
N TYR A 134 10.74 4.14 -9.17
CA TYR A 134 11.47 2.89 -9.38
C TYR A 134 11.27 2.36 -10.80
N CYS A 135 10.02 2.23 -11.27
CA CYS A 135 9.72 1.80 -12.63
C CYS A 135 10.40 2.68 -13.67
N ASP A 136 10.29 4.01 -13.59
CA ASP A 136 10.91 4.93 -14.56
C ASP A 136 12.43 4.80 -14.62
N HIS A 137 13.10 4.53 -13.48
CA HIS A 137 14.54 4.34 -13.47
C HIS A 137 14.90 2.98 -14.06
N HIS A 138 14.21 1.91 -13.67
CA HIS A 138 14.51 0.55 -14.13
C HIS A 138 14.11 0.30 -15.60
N ASP A 139 13.00 0.86 -16.09
CA ASP A 139 12.62 0.84 -17.50
C ASP A 139 13.67 1.55 -18.38
N ARG A 140 14.25 2.65 -17.88
CA ARG A 140 15.35 3.36 -18.56
C ARG A 140 16.65 2.55 -18.61
N TYR A 141 16.89 1.63 -17.67
CA TYR A 141 18.05 0.73 -17.72
C TYR A 141 17.83 -0.45 -18.67
N HIS A 142 16.60 -1.00 -18.74
CA HIS A 142 16.28 -2.07 -19.69
C HIS A 142 16.21 -1.58 -21.15
N HIS A 143 15.75 -0.35 -21.41
CA HIS A 143 15.72 0.21 -22.77
C HIS A 143 17.10 0.59 -23.34
N LYS A 144 18.15 0.74 -22.52
CA LYS A 144 19.50 1.08 -23.02
C LYS A 144 20.22 -0.10 -23.67
N LYS A 145 19.82 -1.35 -23.41
CA LYS A 145 20.44 -2.54 -24.02
C LYS A 145 19.96 -2.80 -25.46
N TYR A 146 18.76 -2.32 -25.83
CA TYR A 146 18.14 -2.60 -27.13
C TYR A 146 18.35 -1.54 -28.22
N LYS A 147 19.04 -0.43 -27.92
CA LYS A 147 19.32 0.62 -28.93
C LYS A 147 20.68 0.49 -29.62
N LYS A 148 21.30 -0.69 -29.66
CA LYS A 148 22.58 -0.90 -30.37
C LYS A 148 22.47 -1.57 -31.75
N TYR A 149 21.28 -1.88 -32.26
CA TYR A 149 21.14 -2.39 -33.63
C TYR A 149 19.95 -1.77 -34.35
N ARG A 150 20.05 -0.48 -34.67
CA ARG A 150 19.20 0.12 -35.71
C ARG A 150 20.06 0.92 -36.68
N ARG A 151 20.87 0.17 -37.43
CA ARG A 151 21.44 0.62 -38.69
C ARG A 151 21.66 -0.63 -39.54
N HIS A 152 20.76 -0.89 -40.47
CA HIS A 152 21.01 -1.17 -41.89
C HIS A 152 19.66 -1.43 -42.59
N LYS A 153 19.40 -0.66 -43.67
CA LYS A 153 18.44 -0.95 -44.76
C LYS A 153 18.71 -2.38 -45.29
N TRP A 154 17.78 -3.17 -45.79
CA TRP A 154 16.83 -2.94 -46.90
C TRP A 154 15.61 -3.88 -46.80
N ASP A 155 14.64 -3.62 -47.68
CA ASP A 155 13.36 -4.29 -47.92
C ASP A 155 13.45 -5.81 -48.22
N ASP A 156 12.26 -6.43 -48.22
CA ASP A 156 11.85 -7.72 -48.81
C ASP A 156 11.64 -8.91 -47.84
N ASP A 157 10.35 -9.16 -47.58
CA ASP A 157 9.59 -10.41 -47.62
C ASP A 157 10.10 -11.72 -46.96
N ASP A 158 9.09 -12.43 -46.42
CA ASP A 158 8.96 -13.86 -46.17
C ASP A 158 9.32 -14.45 -44.78
N ASP A 159 8.22 -14.96 -44.19
CA ASP A 159 8.04 -16.24 -43.49
C ASP A 159 8.58 -16.45 -42.07
N ASP A 160 7.61 -16.73 -41.19
CA ASP A 160 7.53 -17.83 -40.23
C ASP A 160 8.86 -18.44 -39.74
N ASP A 161 9.09 -18.38 -38.43
CA ASP A 161 8.98 -19.61 -37.62
C ASP A 161 9.17 -19.29 -36.12
N ASP A 162 8.23 -19.83 -35.34
CA ASP A 162 8.27 -19.94 -33.90
C ASP A 162 9.49 -20.76 -33.48
N ASP A 163 10.32 -20.23 -32.55
CA ASP A 163 10.94 -21.09 -31.54
C ASP A 163 11.24 -20.28 -30.27
N TRP A 164 10.44 -20.56 -29.24
CA TRP A 164 10.67 -20.14 -27.88
C TRP A 164 11.52 -21.22 -27.21
N ASP A 165 12.84 -21.03 -27.20
CA ASP A 165 13.70 -21.76 -26.27
C ASP A 165 13.89 -20.94 -24.99
N ASP A 166 13.15 -21.37 -23.97
CA ASP A 166 13.49 -21.20 -22.57
C ASP A 166 14.89 -21.80 -22.34
N ASP A 167 15.82 -21.00 -21.84
CA ASP A 167 16.97 -21.51 -21.10
C ASP A 167 17.20 -20.63 -19.87
N ASP A 168 16.77 -21.17 -18.73
CA ASP A 168 17.17 -20.81 -17.38
C ASP A 168 18.66 -21.14 -17.17
N ASP A 169 19.40 -20.20 -16.59
CA ASP A 169 20.61 -20.45 -15.76
C ASP A 169 20.77 -19.34 -14.71
#